data_AF-A0A1X7TFW4-F1
#
_entry.id   AF-A0A1X7TFW4-F1
#
_cell.length_a   1.000
_cell.length_b   1.000
_cell.length_c   1.000
_cell.angle_alpha   90.00
_cell.angle_beta   90.00
_cell.angle_gamma   90.00
#
_symmetry.space_group_name_H-M   'P 1'
#
loop_
_entity.id
_entity.type
_entity.pdbx_description
1 polymer ?
#
loop_
_entity_poly.entity_id
_entity_poly.type
_entity_poly.pdbx_seq_one_letter_code
_entity_poly.pdbx_strand_id
1 'polypeptide(L)'
;MQRTKVNRFQSDSPEYLYFNCLTSYASEFVIKQLSLIDKVANITENDGEYTVPTSEGLRSVSCTKCDCIFNKSMILPCRHIFALRRKLELSLFDPSLCDKRWTFDYYKATHRFFTEESGDASGDSLLVTSSSKKHSTKLNEDWCSTDDENDGNIEDMEQELATCTVPTNQEQMSVTEGTEKVDSDIGCIHVAAGSSISNATTNNAEPVSSSSNCTISLGIKTPHPMRKRGRPKGHLLTTIGIPRKRNALSNKPCCFNLLHSSKKEKIILSWFVEESVACQAIEFDGIIQEEDIECRPEKIPASALDENVDICSIRKYFSYDAWLLVEGVMKQKKEKMVWLCAVCQKDLNSDESIACDSCLLWHHFTCVSVKKQPKAKAWFCRKCHLSAAKACNNS
;
A
#
# COMPACT_ATOMS: atom_id res chain seq x y z
N MET A 1 24.34 -5.04 4.20
CA MET A 1 23.52 -6.19 3.76
C MET A 1 22.65 -5.76 2.60
N GLN A 2 23.14 -5.86 1.35
CA GLN A 2 22.31 -5.61 0.17
C GLN A 2 21.02 -6.43 0.31
N ARG A 3 19.87 -5.74 0.41
CA ARG A 3 18.58 -6.42 0.38
C ARG A 3 18.35 -6.82 -1.07
N THR A 4 18.70 -8.06 -1.38
CA THR A 4 18.17 -8.76 -2.56
C THR A 4 16.65 -8.58 -2.54
N LYS A 5 16.05 -8.20 -3.68
CA LYS A 5 14.59 -8.24 -3.82
C LYS A 5 14.16 -9.67 -3.48
N VAL A 6 13.65 -9.87 -2.28
CA VAL A 6 13.03 -11.14 -1.91
C VAL A 6 11.73 -11.15 -2.68
N ASN A 7 11.74 -11.83 -3.82
CA ASN A 7 10.52 -12.16 -4.53
C ASN A 7 9.68 -12.98 -3.55
N ARG A 8 8.59 -12.37 -3.06
CA ARG A 8 7.68 -12.97 -2.07
C ARG A 8 6.97 -14.21 -2.62
N PHE A 9 7.03 -14.41 -3.94
CA PHE A 9 6.33 -15.41 -4.70
C PHE A 9 7.29 -16.04 -5.71
N GLN A 10 7.05 -17.30 -6.07
CA GLN A 10 7.78 -18.01 -7.11
C GLN A 10 7.55 -17.35 -8.48
N SER A 11 8.58 -17.30 -9.34
CA SER A 11 8.60 -16.57 -10.63
C SER A 11 7.44 -16.87 -11.58
N ASP A 12 6.81 -18.04 -11.46
CA ASP A 12 5.75 -18.48 -12.36
C ASP A 12 4.39 -18.63 -11.66
N SER A 13 4.31 -18.21 -10.40
CA SER A 13 3.06 -18.24 -9.63
C SER A 13 2.10 -17.13 -10.10
N PRO A 14 0.77 -17.38 -10.11
CA PRO A 14 -0.22 -16.35 -10.41
C PRO A 14 -0.06 -15.10 -9.53
N GLU A 15 0.35 -15.27 -8.27
CA GLU A 15 0.65 -14.19 -7.33
C GLU A 15 1.78 -13.30 -7.83
N TYR A 16 2.89 -13.89 -8.30
CA TYR A 16 4.02 -13.14 -8.86
C TYR A 16 3.61 -12.38 -10.12
N LEU A 17 2.85 -13.02 -11.00
CA LEU A 17 2.41 -12.42 -12.25
C LEU A 17 1.48 -11.21 -11.99
N TYR A 18 0.52 -11.34 -11.06
CA TYR A 18 -0.33 -10.22 -10.66
C TYR A 18 0.43 -9.12 -9.89
N PHE A 19 1.40 -9.51 -9.06
CA PHE A 19 2.24 -8.55 -8.33
C PHE A 19 3.04 -7.65 -9.27
N ASN A 20 3.49 -8.19 -10.41
CA ASN A 20 4.29 -7.44 -11.38
C ASN A 20 3.46 -6.62 -12.39
N CYS A 21 2.21 -6.97 -12.65
CA CYS A 21 1.38 -6.23 -13.61
C CYS A 21 0.49 -5.15 -12.98
N LEU A 22 0.15 -5.28 -11.69
CA LEU A 22 -0.72 -4.36 -10.96
C LEU A 22 0.05 -3.47 -10.00
N THR A 23 -0.45 -2.26 -9.77
CA THR A 23 0.02 -1.39 -8.68
C THR A 23 0.08 -2.16 -7.34
N SER A 24 1.06 -1.81 -6.48
CA SER A 24 1.26 -2.49 -5.18
C SER A 24 -0.02 -2.56 -4.34
N TYR A 25 -0.85 -1.50 -4.40
CA TYR A 25 -2.14 -1.47 -3.71
C TYR A 25 -3.12 -2.50 -4.28
N ALA A 26 -3.29 -2.57 -5.61
CA ALA A 26 -4.25 -3.47 -6.23
C ALA A 26 -3.82 -4.94 -6.16
N SER A 27 -2.54 -5.23 -6.32
CA SER A 27 -2.01 -6.60 -6.26
C SER A 27 -2.25 -7.25 -4.90
N GLU A 28 -2.14 -6.51 -3.79
CA GLU A 28 -2.45 -7.02 -2.44
C GLU A 28 -3.89 -7.55 -2.33
N PHE A 29 -4.87 -6.87 -2.93
CA PHE A 29 -6.25 -7.36 -2.94
C PHE A 29 -6.41 -8.62 -3.78
N VAL A 30 -5.79 -8.67 -4.96
CA VAL A 30 -5.87 -9.85 -5.86
C VAL A 30 -5.20 -11.07 -5.23
N ILE A 31 -4.00 -10.91 -4.68
CA ILE A 31 -3.28 -11.98 -3.96
C ILE A 31 -4.11 -12.49 -2.78
N LYS A 32 -4.75 -11.57 -2.04
CA LYS A 32 -5.69 -11.98 -0.99
C LYS A 32 -6.87 -12.77 -1.56
N GLN A 33 -7.44 -12.40 -2.70
CA GLN A 33 -8.51 -13.18 -3.33
C GLN A 33 -8.02 -14.56 -3.80
N LEU A 34 -6.80 -14.68 -4.32
CA LEU A 34 -6.17 -15.96 -4.69
C LEU A 34 -6.02 -16.90 -3.46
N SER A 35 -5.61 -16.35 -2.31
CA SER A 35 -5.51 -17.16 -1.07
C SER A 35 -6.85 -17.67 -0.52
N LEU A 36 -7.98 -17.16 -1.04
CA LEU A 36 -9.33 -17.48 -0.60
C LEU A 36 -10.09 -18.39 -1.57
N ILE A 37 -9.44 -18.88 -2.63
CA ILE A 37 -10.10 -19.73 -3.64
C ILE A 37 -10.67 -21.00 -2.99
N ASP A 38 -9.91 -21.65 -2.09
CA ASP A 38 -10.34 -22.88 -1.42
C ASP A 38 -11.54 -22.72 -0.49
N LYS A 39 -11.88 -21.47 -0.14
CA LYS A 39 -13.06 -21.16 0.67
C LYS A 39 -14.34 -21.04 -0.15
N VAL A 40 -14.23 -21.06 -1.48
CA VAL A 40 -15.40 -21.03 -2.36
C VAL A 40 -15.86 -22.47 -2.58
N ALA A 41 -16.92 -22.84 -1.87
CA ALA A 41 -17.56 -24.15 -2.03
C ALA A 41 -18.69 -24.10 -3.07
N ASN A 42 -18.92 -25.24 -3.72
CA ASN A 42 -20.17 -25.56 -4.43
C ASN A 42 -20.55 -24.58 -5.55
N ILE A 43 -19.73 -24.52 -6.60
CA ILE A 43 -20.08 -23.81 -7.84
C ILE A 43 -21.08 -24.67 -8.63
N THR A 44 -22.33 -24.23 -8.67
CA THR A 44 -23.41 -24.89 -9.41
C THR A 44 -23.43 -24.37 -10.85
N GLU A 45 -23.61 -25.29 -11.80
CA GLU A 45 -23.74 -24.99 -13.23
C GLU A 45 -25.16 -25.34 -13.68
N ASN A 46 -25.88 -24.37 -14.24
CA ASN A 46 -27.21 -24.55 -14.82
C ASN A 46 -27.26 -23.83 -16.17
N ASP A 47 -27.55 -24.55 -17.26
CA ASP A 47 -27.71 -23.99 -18.61
C ASP A 47 -26.57 -23.08 -19.09
N GLY A 48 -25.32 -23.38 -18.70
CA GLY A 48 -24.13 -22.59 -19.04
C GLY A 48 -23.89 -21.36 -18.17
N GLU A 49 -24.73 -21.14 -17.15
CA GLU A 49 -24.53 -20.12 -16.13
C GLU A 49 -23.97 -20.74 -14.84
N TYR A 50 -22.96 -20.09 -14.25
CA TYR A 50 -22.35 -20.54 -13.00
C TYR A 50 -22.81 -19.67 -11.84
N THR A 51 -23.23 -20.31 -10.76
CA THR A 51 -23.68 -19.63 -9.54
C THR A 51 -22.92 -20.11 -8.32
N VAL A 52 -22.66 -19.18 -7.40
CA VAL A 52 -21.92 -19.43 -6.16
C VAL A 52 -22.73 -18.96 -4.96
N PRO A 53 -22.96 -19.81 -3.95
CA PRO A 53 -23.60 -19.41 -2.71
C PRO A 53 -22.63 -18.57 -1.88
N THR A 54 -23.05 -17.38 -1.46
CA THR A 54 -22.29 -16.51 -0.56
C THR A 54 -23.12 -16.17 0.67
N SER A 55 -22.49 -15.62 1.70
CA SER A 55 -23.18 -15.10 2.90
C SER A 55 -24.21 -14.01 2.59
N GLU A 56 -24.10 -13.37 1.43
CA GLU A 56 -25.01 -12.31 0.96
C GLU A 56 -26.02 -12.81 -0.08
N GLY A 57 -26.15 -14.12 -0.24
CA GLY A 57 -27.01 -14.79 -1.21
C GLY A 57 -26.26 -15.39 -2.41
N LEU A 58 -27.03 -15.86 -3.39
CA LEU A 58 -26.49 -16.45 -4.61
C LEU A 58 -25.89 -15.35 -5.51
N ARG A 59 -24.76 -15.65 -6.15
CA ARG A 59 -24.07 -14.74 -7.08
C ARG A 59 -23.79 -15.45 -8.39
N SER A 60 -24.13 -14.79 -9.50
CA SER A 60 -23.71 -15.22 -10.83
C SER A 60 -22.22 -14.90 -11.04
N VAL A 61 -21.50 -15.83 -11.65
CA VAL A 61 -20.08 -15.72 -11.94
C VAL A 61 -19.77 -16.27 -13.33
N SER A 62 -18.87 -15.61 -14.03
CA SER A 62 -18.26 -16.09 -15.26
C SER A 62 -16.73 -16.08 -15.12
N CYS A 63 -16.02 -16.59 -16.14
CA CYS A 63 -14.56 -16.60 -16.14
C CYS A 63 -13.93 -15.20 -16.16
N THR A 64 -14.72 -14.14 -16.39
CA THR A 64 -14.27 -12.76 -16.53
C THR A 64 -14.98 -11.75 -15.63
N LYS A 65 -16.21 -12.04 -15.20
CA LYS A 65 -17.04 -11.12 -14.41
C LYS A 65 -17.72 -11.83 -13.26
N CYS A 66 -18.02 -11.12 -12.18
CA CYS A 66 -18.78 -11.67 -11.06
C CYS A 66 -19.67 -10.61 -10.43
N ASP A 67 -20.86 -11.02 -10.01
CA ASP A 67 -21.82 -10.11 -9.38
C ASP A 67 -21.51 -9.76 -7.92
N CYS A 68 -20.42 -10.26 -7.36
CA CYS A 68 -20.02 -9.94 -6.01
C CYS A 68 -19.59 -8.47 -5.87
N ILE A 69 -19.75 -7.93 -4.66
CA ILE A 69 -19.40 -6.54 -4.33
C ILE A 69 -17.95 -6.24 -4.69
N PHE A 70 -17.04 -7.18 -4.44
CA PHE A 70 -15.62 -6.98 -4.74
C PHE A 70 -15.38 -6.70 -6.23
N ASN A 71 -15.90 -7.53 -7.14
CA ASN A 71 -15.68 -7.33 -8.57
C ASN A 71 -16.44 -6.09 -9.08
N LYS A 72 -17.65 -5.82 -8.59
CA LYS A 72 -18.41 -4.61 -8.93
C LYS A 72 -17.74 -3.31 -8.49
N SER A 73 -17.10 -3.30 -7.32
CA SER A 73 -16.47 -2.09 -6.78
C SER A 73 -15.03 -1.91 -7.24
N MET A 74 -14.25 -3.00 -7.26
CA MET A 74 -12.82 -2.93 -7.58
C MET A 74 -12.54 -3.18 -9.05
N ILE A 75 -13.42 -3.87 -9.78
CA ILE A 75 -13.17 -4.29 -11.17
C ILE A 75 -11.84 -5.06 -11.28
N LEU A 76 -11.64 -5.93 -10.30
CA LEU A 76 -10.51 -6.84 -10.18
C LEU A 76 -11.04 -8.28 -10.04
N PRO A 77 -10.25 -9.30 -10.40
CA PRO A 77 -10.66 -10.69 -10.24
C PRO A 77 -10.90 -11.02 -8.77
N CYS A 78 -12.07 -11.60 -8.48
CA CYS A 78 -12.45 -12.02 -7.14
C CYS A 78 -12.19 -13.52 -6.95
N ARG A 79 -12.21 -13.99 -5.69
CA ARG A 79 -12.07 -15.41 -5.37
C ARG A 79 -13.06 -16.32 -6.12
N HIS A 80 -14.27 -15.83 -6.44
CA HIS A 80 -15.26 -16.61 -7.19
C HIS A 80 -14.86 -16.81 -8.66
N ILE A 81 -14.29 -15.77 -9.30
CA ILE A 81 -13.76 -15.86 -10.67
C ILE A 81 -12.61 -16.87 -10.69
N PHE A 82 -11.69 -16.76 -9.73
CA PHE A 82 -10.58 -17.71 -9.63
C PHE A 82 -11.02 -19.14 -9.34
N ALA A 83 -12.02 -19.34 -8.47
CA ALA A 83 -12.56 -20.66 -8.19
C ALA A 83 -13.24 -21.28 -9.42
N LEU A 84 -13.98 -20.50 -10.19
CA LEU A 84 -14.57 -20.97 -11.45
C LEU A 84 -13.49 -21.29 -12.49
N ARG A 85 -12.48 -20.42 -12.66
CA ARG A 85 -11.35 -20.68 -13.56
C ARG A 85 -10.60 -21.95 -13.18
N ARG A 86 -10.40 -22.20 -11.88
CA ARG A 86 -9.82 -23.46 -11.38
C ARG A 86 -10.69 -24.67 -11.69
N LYS A 87 -12.02 -24.56 -11.54
CA LYS A 87 -12.98 -25.62 -11.88
C LYS A 87 -12.95 -25.95 -13.38
N LEU A 88 -12.74 -24.95 -14.23
CA LEU A 88 -12.69 -25.07 -15.68
C LEU A 88 -11.25 -25.27 -16.22
N GLU A 89 -10.28 -25.52 -15.35
CA GLU A 89 -8.87 -25.73 -15.71
C GLU A 89 -8.25 -24.59 -16.54
N LEU A 90 -8.75 -23.37 -16.36
CA LEU A 90 -8.21 -22.17 -16.99
C LEU A 90 -7.07 -21.59 -16.13
N SER A 91 -6.11 -20.94 -16.79
CA SER A 91 -5.04 -20.22 -16.09
C SER A 91 -5.61 -19.27 -15.05
N LEU A 92 -5.10 -19.33 -13.81
CA LEU A 92 -5.47 -18.41 -12.74
C LEU A 92 -4.95 -16.99 -13.00
N PHE A 93 -3.88 -16.85 -13.78
CA PHE A 93 -3.39 -15.55 -14.22
C PHE A 93 -3.97 -15.21 -15.59
N ASP A 94 -4.59 -14.04 -15.66
CA ASP A 94 -5.10 -13.44 -16.89
C ASP A 94 -5.15 -11.91 -16.69
N PRO A 95 -4.31 -11.14 -17.41
CA PRO A 95 -4.27 -9.68 -17.29
C PRO A 95 -5.59 -9.00 -17.66
N SER A 96 -6.39 -9.60 -18.54
CA SER A 96 -7.64 -9.02 -19.02
C SER A 96 -8.74 -8.96 -17.94
N LEU A 97 -8.56 -9.71 -16.85
CA LEU A 97 -9.45 -9.69 -15.69
C LEU A 97 -9.31 -8.41 -14.85
N CYS A 98 -8.21 -7.68 -15.03
CA CYS A 98 -7.89 -6.49 -14.26
C CYS A 98 -8.23 -5.24 -15.05
N ASP A 99 -8.95 -4.31 -14.44
CA ASP A 99 -9.19 -3.00 -15.05
C ASP A 99 -7.88 -2.25 -15.28
N LYS A 100 -7.78 -1.59 -16.45
CA LYS A 100 -6.60 -0.83 -16.87
C LYS A 100 -6.16 0.17 -15.80
N ARG A 101 -7.09 0.78 -15.06
CA ARG A 101 -6.78 1.75 -14.00
C ARG A 101 -5.82 1.21 -12.93
N TRP A 102 -5.81 -0.10 -12.70
CA TRP A 102 -5.00 -0.73 -11.67
C TRP A 102 -3.64 -1.23 -12.15
N THR A 103 -3.37 -1.18 -13.46
CA THR A 103 -2.11 -1.68 -14.02
C THR A 103 -0.98 -0.68 -13.82
N PHE A 104 0.25 -1.18 -13.71
CA PHE A 104 1.43 -0.32 -13.68
C PHE A 104 1.56 0.53 -14.93
N ASP A 105 1.20 -0.01 -16.09
CA ASP A 105 1.31 0.71 -17.37
C ASP A 105 0.42 1.94 -17.40
N TYR A 106 -0.84 1.82 -16.95
CA TYR A 106 -1.74 2.95 -16.84
C TYR A 106 -1.25 3.98 -15.83
N TYR A 107 -0.78 3.51 -14.66
CA TYR A 107 -0.25 4.39 -13.63
C TYR A 107 0.97 5.18 -14.13
N LYS A 108 1.92 4.52 -14.82
CA LYS A 108 3.08 5.18 -15.43
C LYS A 108 2.66 6.19 -16.49
N ALA A 109 1.73 5.83 -17.38
CA ALA A 109 1.30 6.70 -18.46
C ALA A 109 0.52 7.95 -17.99
N THR A 110 -0.24 7.85 -16.90
CA THR A 110 -1.12 8.93 -16.43
C THR A 110 -0.54 9.77 -15.30
N HIS A 111 0.49 9.28 -14.60
CA HIS A 111 1.09 10.00 -13.49
C HIS A 111 1.99 11.12 -14.01
N ARG A 112 1.64 12.36 -13.68
CA ARG A 112 2.32 13.62 -14.09
C ARG A 112 3.85 13.63 -13.95
N PHE A 113 4.40 12.78 -13.08
CA PHE A 113 5.84 12.66 -12.87
C PHE A 113 6.56 11.91 -14.02
N PHE A 114 5.85 11.05 -14.75
CA PHE A 114 6.40 10.22 -15.83
C PHE A 114 5.89 10.63 -17.21
N THR A 115 4.99 11.60 -17.28
CA THR A 115 4.57 12.21 -18.55
C THR A 115 5.68 13.15 -18.98
N GLU A 116 6.68 12.63 -19.69
CA GLU A 116 7.55 13.49 -20.49
C GLU A 116 6.65 14.23 -21.48
N GLU A 117 6.77 15.56 -21.54
CA GLU A 117 6.05 16.38 -22.51
C GLU A 117 6.50 15.95 -23.92
N SER A 118 5.82 14.97 -24.49
CA SER A 118 5.89 14.68 -25.91
C SER A 118 5.26 15.87 -26.63
N GLY A 119 6.10 16.85 -26.96
CA GLY A 119 5.79 17.90 -27.91
C GLY A 119 5.62 17.26 -29.27
N ASP A 120 4.39 16.92 -29.62
CA ASP A 120 3.99 16.79 -31.01
C ASP A 120 2.66 17.47 -31.25
N ALA A 121 2.67 18.34 -32.25
CA ALA A 121 1.61 19.26 -32.59
C ALA A 121 0.53 18.55 -33.43
N SER A 122 -0.72 18.55 -32.94
CA SER A 122 -1.94 18.69 -33.74
C SER A 122 -3.14 18.99 -32.84
N GLY A 123 -4.02 19.88 -33.30
CA GLY A 123 -4.99 20.70 -32.52
C GLY A 123 -5.93 19.95 -31.57
N ASP A 124 -6.53 20.59 -30.57
CA ASP A 124 -7.26 21.86 -30.67
C ASP A 124 -7.25 22.63 -29.33
N SER A 125 -7.38 23.94 -29.47
CA SER A 125 -7.20 25.00 -28.49
C SER A 125 -8.23 25.01 -27.36
N LEU A 126 -7.81 25.27 -26.13
CA LEU A 126 -8.46 26.28 -25.27
C LEU A 126 -7.44 26.82 -24.24
N LEU A 127 -7.01 28.05 -24.51
CA LEU A 127 -6.14 28.90 -23.69
C LEU A 127 -6.81 29.29 -22.37
N VAL A 128 -6.04 29.27 -21.27
CA VAL A 128 -6.00 30.40 -20.32
C VAL A 128 -4.53 30.72 -20.04
N THR A 129 -4.17 31.96 -20.38
CA THR A 129 -2.84 32.55 -20.31
C THR A 129 -2.52 33.10 -18.91
N SER A 130 -1.24 33.03 -18.53
CA SER A 130 -0.40 34.14 -18.04
C SER A 130 0.72 33.58 -17.16
N SER A 131 1.97 34.03 -17.15
CA SER A 131 2.80 34.87 -18.01
C SER A 131 4.21 34.80 -17.40
N SER A 132 5.27 34.79 -18.23
CA SER A 132 6.68 35.16 -17.90
C SER A 132 7.48 34.17 -17.03
N LYS A 133 8.75 33.82 -17.30
CA LYS A 133 9.78 34.27 -18.26
C LYS A 133 10.72 33.08 -18.52
N LYS A 134 11.13 32.93 -19.79
CA LYS A 134 12.13 31.97 -20.27
C LYS A 134 13.54 32.41 -19.82
N HIS A 135 14.38 31.48 -19.42
CA HIS A 135 15.80 31.54 -19.76
C HIS A 135 16.19 30.24 -20.45
N SER A 136 16.62 30.39 -21.70
CA SER A 136 17.05 29.35 -22.62
C SER A 136 18.56 29.25 -22.53
N THR A 137 19.09 28.07 -22.24
CA THR A 137 20.44 27.68 -22.68
C THR A 137 20.35 26.24 -23.19
N LYS A 138 20.93 26.08 -24.37
CA LYS A 138 20.74 25.00 -25.34
C LYS A 138 22.02 24.16 -25.36
N LEU A 139 21.88 22.91 -25.82
CA LEU A 139 22.91 21.93 -26.22
C LEU A 139 23.47 21.12 -25.04
N ASN A 140 23.56 19.78 -25.09
CA ASN A 140 23.61 18.86 -26.23
C ASN A 140 23.11 17.46 -25.80
N GLU A 141 22.26 16.85 -26.61
CA GLU A 141 22.08 15.39 -26.70
C GLU A 141 23.19 14.85 -27.61
N ASP A 142 23.67 13.61 -27.33
CA ASP A 142 23.96 12.52 -28.28
C ASP A 142 25.10 11.59 -27.80
N TRP A 143 24.75 10.35 -27.37
CA TRP A 143 25.17 9.11 -28.06
C TRP A 143 24.63 7.83 -27.40
N CYS A 144 24.08 6.99 -28.26
CA CYS A 144 23.66 5.62 -28.06
C CYS A 144 24.84 4.66 -28.33
N SER A 145 24.80 3.52 -27.65
CA SER A 145 25.41 2.21 -27.91
C SER A 145 26.46 2.03 -29.02
N THR A 146 27.57 1.38 -28.64
CA THR A 146 28.15 0.27 -29.41
C THR A 146 28.71 -0.79 -28.46
N ASP A 147 28.40 -2.04 -28.80
CA ASP A 147 29.05 -3.26 -28.32
C ASP A 147 30.55 -3.27 -28.66
N ASP A 148 31.35 -3.95 -27.85
CA ASP A 148 32.52 -4.70 -28.34
C ASP A 148 32.90 -5.81 -27.34
N GLU A 149 32.96 -7.01 -27.89
CA GLU A 149 33.54 -8.23 -27.34
C GLU A 149 35.06 -8.03 -27.12
N ASN A 150 35.63 -8.59 -26.05
CA ASN A 150 36.81 -9.45 -26.18
C ASN A 150 37.14 -10.20 -24.88
N ASP A 151 37.39 -11.49 -25.07
CA ASP A 151 37.84 -12.51 -24.14
C ASP A 151 39.28 -12.31 -23.64
N GLY A 152 39.57 -12.94 -22.50
CA GLY A 152 40.92 -13.03 -21.92
C GLY A 152 40.98 -13.94 -20.69
N ASN A 153 40.76 -15.23 -20.93
CA ASN A 153 40.94 -16.38 -20.03
C ASN A 153 42.33 -16.41 -19.34
N ILE A 154 42.40 -16.88 -18.08
CA ILE A 154 43.54 -17.64 -17.49
C ILE A 154 42.98 -18.58 -16.41
N GLU A 155 43.43 -19.82 -16.50
CA GLU A 155 42.95 -21.06 -15.88
C GLU A 155 43.51 -21.36 -14.47
N ASP A 156 42.86 -22.36 -13.86
CA ASP A 156 43.39 -23.41 -12.97
C ASP A 156 43.84 -23.09 -11.53
N MET A 157 43.15 -23.73 -10.57
CA MET A 157 43.75 -24.80 -9.76
C MET A 157 42.68 -25.59 -8.97
N GLU A 158 42.49 -26.85 -9.34
CA GLU A 158 41.75 -27.89 -8.61
C GLU A 158 42.64 -28.65 -7.58
N GLN A 159 41.96 -29.50 -6.79
CA GLN A 159 42.38 -30.62 -5.92
C GLN A 159 42.30 -30.35 -4.40
N GLU A 160 41.80 -31.24 -3.54
CA GLU A 160 41.05 -32.51 -3.66
C GLU A 160 40.56 -32.90 -2.23
N LEU A 161 39.43 -33.63 -2.18
CA LEU A 161 39.04 -34.74 -1.30
C LEU A 161 39.18 -34.67 0.25
N ALA A 162 38.06 -34.93 0.96
CA ALA A 162 37.82 -36.20 1.68
C ALA A 162 36.52 -36.19 2.52
N THR A 163 35.66 -37.19 2.28
CA THR A 163 34.92 -38.10 3.20
C THR A 163 34.57 -37.62 4.64
N CYS A 164 33.44 -37.94 5.29
CA CYS A 164 32.74 -39.22 5.38
C CYS A 164 31.43 -39.10 6.20
N THR A 165 30.54 -40.09 6.04
CA THR A 165 29.61 -40.71 7.01
C THR A 165 28.33 -40.02 7.51
N VAL A 166 27.22 -40.63 7.08
CA VAL A 166 25.89 -40.75 7.71
C VAL A 166 25.96 -41.65 8.97
N PRO A 167 25.01 -41.52 9.90
CA PRO A 167 24.38 -42.74 10.42
C PRO A 167 22.85 -42.73 10.34
N THR A 168 22.37 -43.89 9.90
CA THR A 168 21.00 -44.41 9.91
C THR A 168 20.62 -44.91 11.32
N ASN A 169 19.35 -44.74 11.69
CA ASN A 169 18.50 -45.63 12.53
C ASN A 169 17.10 -44.95 12.61
N GLN A 170 15.99 -45.45 12.03
CA GLN A 170 15.15 -46.63 12.40
C GLN A 170 14.97 -46.75 13.91
N GLU A 171 13.80 -46.75 14.55
CA GLU A 171 12.43 -47.29 14.36
C GLU A 171 11.51 -46.46 15.32
N GLN A 172 10.17 -46.45 15.37
CA GLN A 172 9.19 -47.53 15.29
C GLN A 172 7.76 -46.94 15.32
N MET A 173 6.83 -47.70 14.74
CA MET A 173 5.37 -47.53 14.75
C MET A 173 4.75 -47.58 16.15
N SER A 174 3.59 -46.93 16.34
CA SER A 174 2.45 -47.60 16.99
C SER A 174 1.11 -47.02 16.56
N VAL A 175 0.23 -47.95 16.21
CA VAL A 175 -1.19 -47.84 15.92
C VAL A 175 -1.95 -47.83 17.25
N THR A 176 -3.03 -47.04 17.36
CA THR A 176 -4.24 -47.48 18.07
C THR A 176 -5.49 -46.88 17.43
N GLU A 177 -6.47 -47.75 17.27
CA GLU A 177 -7.80 -47.55 16.70
C GLU A 177 -8.79 -46.92 17.70
N GLY A 178 -9.87 -46.38 17.14
CA GLY A 178 -11.23 -46.64 17.62
C GLY A 178 -11.79 -45.69 18.68
N THR A 179 -12.82 -44.92 18.33
CA THR A 179 -14.21 -45.33 18.64
C THR A 179 -15.23 -44.33 18.12
N GLU A 180 -16.26 -44.91 17.49
CA GLU A 180 -17.51 -44.33 17.04
C GLU A 180 -18.35 -43.82 18.21
N LYS A 181 -19.11 -42.75 18.01
CA LYS A 181 -20.48 -42.63 18.56
C LYS A 181 -21.38 -41.86 17.59
N VAL A 182 -22.31 -42.62 17.05
CA VAL A 182 -23.61 -42.22 16.49
C VAL A 182 -24.50 -41.82 17.66
N ASP A 183 -25.33 -40.79 17.49
CA ASP A 183 -26.72 -40.82 17.96
C ASP A 183 -27.55 -39.78 17.21
N SER A 184 -28.68 -40.28 16.72
CA SER A 184 -29.78 -39.63 16.03
C SER A 184 -30.80 -39.06 17.04
N ASP A 185 -31.62 -38.11 16.59
CA ASP A 185 -33.10 -38.15 16.65
C ASP A 185 -33.73 -36.74 16.63
N ILE A 186 -34.48 -36.42 15.58
CA ILE A 186 -35.97 -36.44 15.46
C ILE A 186 -36.63 -35.14 15.95
N GLY A 187 -37.38 -34.52 15.04
CA GLY A 187 -38.30 -33.42 15.35
C GLY A 187 -38.93 -32.79 14.10
N CYS A 188 -39.72 -33.57 13.37
CA CYS A 188 -40.64 -33.09 12.32
C CYS A 188 -41.95 -32.59 12.98
N ILE A 189 -42.66 -31.61 12.39
CA ILE A 189 -44.14 -31.53 12.34
C ILE A 189 -44.61 -30.33 11.46
N HIS A 190 -45.42 -30.69 10.43
CA HIS A 190 -46.57 -30.01 9.76
C HIS A 190 -46.38 -28.61 9.13
N VAL A 191 -46.59 -28.35 7.82
CA VAL A 191 -47.72 -28.56 6.87
C VAL A 191 -48.99 -27.75 7.20
N ALA A 192 -49.24 -26.70 6.39
CA ALA A 192 -50.52 -26.29 5.80
C ALA A 192 -50.27 -25.01 4.96
N ALA A 193 -50.31 -25.05 3.64
CA ALA A 193 -51.50 -24.90 2.77
C ALA A 193 -51.93 -23.43 2.55
N GLY A 194 -52.10 -23.05 1.28
CA GLY A 194 -53.03 -21.98 0.90
C GLY A 194 -52.55 -21.03 -0.20
N SER A 195 -52.97 -21.33 -1.43
CA SER A 195 -53.50 -20.39 -2.45
C SER A 195 -52.52 -19.41 -3.13
N SER A 196 -52.20 -19.53 -4.42
CA SER A 196 -53.03 -19.43 -5.65
C SER A 196 -53.49 -18.02 -6.01
N ILE A 197 -53.47 -17.78 -7.34
CA ILE A 197 -54.13 -16.72 -8.15
C ILE A 197 -53.13 -15.65 -8.64
N SER A 198 -52.52 -15.81 -9.84
CA SER A 198 -53.00 -15.42 -11.20
C SER A 198 -52.75 -13.92 -11.48
N ASN A 199 -52.39 -13.39 -12.65
CA ASN A 199 -52.36 -13.83 -14.06
C ASN A 199 -51.50 -12.77 -14.81
N ALA A 200 -50.62 -13.17 -15.73
CA ALA A 200 -50.80 -13.17 -17.20
C ALA A 200 -50.68 -11.76 -17.87
N THR A 201 -49.60 -11.51 -18.62
CA THR A 201 -49.48 -11.55 -20.11
C THR A 201 -50.17 -10.33 -20.78
N THR A 202 -49.61 -9.54 -21.71
CA THR A 202 -49.09 -9.80 -23.08
C THR A 202 -48.64 -8.43 -23.63
N ASN A 203 -47.41 -8.28 -24.16
CA ASN A 203 -47.01 -8.35 -25.57
C ASN A 203 -47.23 -7.09 -26.44
N ASN A 204 -46.12 -6.73 -27.09
CA ASN A 204 -45.96 -6.35 -28.51
C ASN A 204 -45.85 -4.87 -28.93
N ALA A 205 -44.65 -4.62 -29.46
CA ALA A 205 -44.34 -4.09 -30.80
C ALA A 205 -44.19 -2.56 -30.98
N GLU A 206 -42.96 -2.20 -31.36
CA GLU A 206 -42.56 -0.99 -32.10
C GLU A 206 -43.23 -0.95 -33.50
N PRO A 207 -43.27 0.19 -34.25
CA PRO A 207 -42.08 0.69 -34.97
C PRO A 207 -41.93 2.22 -35.16
N VAL A 208 -40.66 2.68 -35.16
CA VAL A 208 -39.97 3.57 -36.14
C VAL A 208 -40.40 5.05 -36.37
N SER A 209 -39.40 5.93 -36.13
CA SER A 209 -38.97 7.14 -36.88
C SER A 209 -39.34 8.59 -36.46
N SER A 210 -38.27 9.39 -36.48
CA SER A 210 -38.14 10.82 -36.84
C SER A 210 -38.07 11.89 -35.72
N SER A 211 -36.82 12.33 -35.49
CA SER A 211 -36.33 13.70 -35.30
C SER A 211 -37.36 14.79 -34.92
N SER A 212 -37.23 15.34 -33.70
CA SER A 212 -37.49 16.75 -33.40
C SER A 212 -36.75 17.15 -32.11
N ASN A 213 -35.89 18.16 -32.21
CA ASN A 213 -35.17 18.75 -31.08
C ASN A 213 -36.14 19.39 -30.08
N CYS A 214 -36.09 18.95 -28.82
CA CYS A 214 -36.81 19.59 -27.71
C CYS A 214 -35.82 19.82 -26.56
N THR A 215 -35.28 21.02 -26.45
CA THR A 215 -34.50 21.46 -25.29
C THR A 215 -35.42 21.58 -24.09
N ILE A 216 -35.66 20.49 -23.37
CA ILE A 216 -36.38 20.52 -22.09
C ILE A 216 -35.37 20.89 -21.01
N SER A 217 -35.30 22.17 -20.70
CA SER A 217 -34.69 22.67 -19.47
C SER A 217 -35.56 22.23 -18.29
N LEU A 218 -35.36 21.01 -17.79
CA LEU A 218 -35.88 20.62 -16.48
C LEU A 218 -35.15 21.45 -15.43
N GLY A 219 -35.75 22.59 -15.09
CA GLY A 219 -35.34 23.40 -13.96
C GLY A 219 -35.48 22.58 -12.69
N ILE A 220 -34.39 21.99 -12.23
CA ILE A 220 -34.28 21.36 -10.91
C ILE A 220 -34.50 22.47 -9.89
N LYS A 221 -35.71 22.55 -9.32
CA LYS A 221 -35.98 23.42 -8.17
C LYS A 221 -35.15 22.91 -7.01
N THR A 222 -34.12 23.67 -6.63
CA THR A 222 -33.36 23.38 -5.42
C THR A 222 -34.31 23.45 -4.21
N PRO A 223 -34.27 22.47 -3.29
CA PRO A 223 -35.15 22.48 -2.14
C PRO A 223 -34.89 23.73 -1.30
N HIS A 224 -35.98 24.30 -0.76
CA HIS A 224 -35.92 25.51 0.04
C HIS A 224 -34.90 25.39 1.21
N PRO A 225 -34.23 26.48 1.60
CA PRO A 225 -33.24 26.46 2.67
C PRO A 225 -33.85 25.93 3.96
N MET A 226 -33.47 24.72 4.35
CA MET A 226 -33.85 24.18 5.65
C MET A 226 -33.21 25.04 6.74
N ARG A 227 -34.02 25.60 7.64
CA ARG A 227 -33.50 26.25 8.85
C ARG A 227 -32.62 25.23 9.58
N LYS A 228 -31.35 25.60 9.84
CA LYS A 228 -30.40 24.75 10.57
C LYS A 228 -31.02 24.36 11.90
N ARG A 229 -31.57 23.14 12.01
CA ARG A 229 -31.88 22.54 13.32
C ARG A 229 -30.55 22.46 14.03
N GLY A 230 -30.41 23.24 15.10
CA GLY A 230 -29.16 23.34 15.84
C GLY A 230 -28.64 21.94 16.17
N ARG A 231 -27.31 21.76 16.04
CA ARG A 231 -26.62 20.54 16.46
C ARG A 231 -27.10 20.19 17.88
N PRO A 232 -27.60 18.96 18.15
CA PRO A 232 -28.10 18.63 19.48
C PRO A 232 -27.03 18.94 20.52
N LYS A 233 -27.37 19.86 21.43
CA LYS A 233 -26.50 20.27 22.54
C LYS A 233 -26.26 19.02 23.38
N GLY A 234 -25.06 18.44 23.31
CA GLY A 234 -24.74 17.27 24.13
C GLY A 234 -23.68 16.33 23.59
N HIS A 235 -23.32 16.35 22.30
CA HIS A 235 -22.28 15.42 21.81
C HIS A 235 -20.94 15.58 22.57
N LEU A 236 -20.62 16.79 23.00
CA LEU A 236 -19.39 17.10 23.75
C LEU A 236 -19.56 17.01 25.26
N LEU A 237 -20.74 16.63 25.75
CA LEU A 237 -21.05 16.52 27.18
C LEU A 237 -21.32 15.05 27.52
N THR A 238 -21.05 14.66 28.76
CA THR A 238 -21.53 13.40 29.32
C THR A 238 -23.04 13.51 29.58
N THR A 239 -23.71 12.39 29.90
CA THR A 239 -25.15 12.36 30.23
C THR A 239 -25.51 13.28 31.41
N ILE A 240 -24.53 13.70 32.23
CA ILE A 240 -24.69 14.61 33.38
C ILE A 240 -24.37 16.08 33.00
N GLY A 241 -24.15 16.39 31.72
CA GLY A 241 -23.87 17.76 31.27
C GLY A 241 -22.43 18.25 31.56
N ILE A 242 -21.59 17.41 32.18
CA ILE A 242 -20.17 17.68 32.37
C ILE A 242 -19.49 17.55 31.00
N PRO A 243 -18.65 18.51 30.57
CA PRO A 243 -17.86 18.36 29.37
C PRO A 243 -17.19 17.00 29.37
N ARG A 244 -17.39 16.20 28.32
CA ARG A 244 -16.52 15.05 28.09
C ARG A 244 -15.12 15.63 28.07
N LYS A 245 -14.36 15.35 29.13
CA LYS A 245 -12.92 15.61 29.18
C LYS A 245 -12.44 15.02 27.87
N ARG A 246 -12.07 15.87 26.89
CA ARG A 246 -11.38 15.37 25.70
C ARG A 246 -10.24 14.62 26.32
N ASN A 247 -10.25 13.29 26.22
CA ASN A 247 -9.13 12.50 26.70
C ASN A 247 -7.92 13.24 26.18
N ALA A 248 -7.00 13.60 27.07
CA ALA A 248 -5.72 14.15 26.69
C ALA A 248 -5.01 13.07 25.85
N LEU A 249 -5.40 12.95 24.58
CA LEU A 249 -4.63 12.34 23.51
C LEU A 249 -3.32 13.11 23.31
N SER A 250 -3.17 14.27 23.97
CA SER A 250 -2.09 15.20 23.75
C SER A 250 -0.77 14.74 24.38
N ASN A 251 -0.77 13.97 25.49
CA ASN A 251 0.47 13.64 26.21
C ASN A 251 1.20 12.38 25.71
N LYS A 252 0.60 11.61 24.80
CA LYS A 252 1.20 10.37 24.31
C LYS A 252 1.87 10.62 22.95
N PRO A 253 3.11 10.15 22.75
CA PRO A 253 3.73 10.18 21.43
C PRO A 253 2.90 9.38 20.44
N CYS A 254 2.91 9.84 19.20
CA CYS A 254 2.20 9.21 18.08
C CYS A 254 3.21 8.48 17.19
N CYS A 255 2.79 7.34 16.61
CA CYS A 255 3.60 6.65 15.62
C CYS A 255 3.86 7.56 14.41
N PHE A 256 5.05 7.45 13.81
CA PHE A 256 5.50 8.25 12.69
C PHE A 256 4.46 8.25 11.56
N ASN A 257 3.94 7.07 11.22
CA ASN A 257 2.94 6.89 10.14
C ASN A 257 1.64 7.68 10.37
N LEU A 258 1.29 7.91 11.64
CA LEU A 258 0.09 8.62 12.06
C LEU A 258 0.34 10.13 12.27
N LEU A 259 1.58 10.62 12.10
CA LEU A 259 1.89 12.05 12.17
C LEU A 259 1.35 12.80 10.93
N HIS A 260 0.99 14.06 11.14
CA HIS A 260 0.67 14.99 10.05
C HIS A 260 1.89 15.21 9.14
N SER A 261 1.66 15.46 7.84
CA SER A 261 2.71 15.62 6.82
C SER A 261 3.80 16.59 7.25
N SER A 262 3.43 17.79 7.70
CA SER A 262 4.40 18.81 8.17
C SER A 262 5.29 18.35 9.32
N LYS A 263 4.78 17.50 10.23
CA LYS A 263 5.59 16.94 11.32
C LYS A 263 6.53 15.84 10.82
N LYS A 264 6.10 15.03 9.84
CA LYS A 264 6.96 14.03 9.19
C LYS A 264 8.10 14.72 8.46
N GLU A 265 7.77 15.70 7.61
CA GLU A 265 8.74 16.50 6.85
C GLU A 265 9.76 17.15 7.79
N LYS A 266 9.34 17.72 8.94
CA LYS A 266 10.25 18.26 9.96
C LYS A 266 11.23 17.24 10.52
N ILE A 267 10.76 16.04 10.83
CA ILE A 267 11.62 14.97 11.35
C ILE A 267 12.63 14.57 10.27
N ILE A 268 12.20 14.39 9.03
CA ILE A 268 13.08 13.99 7.92
C ILE A 268 14.11 15.09 7.63
N LEU A 269 13.71 16.36 7.59
CA LEU A 269 14.62 17.50 7.37
C LEU A 269 15.69 17.58 8.46
N SER A 270 15.33 17.35 9.72
CA SER A 270 16.27 17.39 10.85
C SER A 270 17.41 16.35 10.77
N TRP A 271 17.36 15.43 9.82
CA TRP A 271 18.43 14.46 9.57
C TRP A 271 19.53 15.00 8.65
N PHE A 272 19.18 15.95 7.77
CA PHE A 272 20.07 16.47 6.74
C PHE A 272 20.56 17.87 7.06
N VAL A 273 19.77 18.67 7.77
CA VAL A 273 20.10 20.05 8.12
C VAL A 273 19.97 20.30 9.61
N GLU A 274 20.57 21.38 10.09
CA GLU A 274 20.42 21.81 11.48
C GLU A 274 18.94 22.14 11.81
N GLU A 275 18.55 21.96 13.08
CA GLU A 275 17.17 22.17 13.54
C GLU A 275 16.65 23.59 13.24
N SER A 276 17.52 24.61 13.29
CA SER A 276 17.22 26.01 12.94
C SER A 276 16.81 26.16 11.48
N VAL A 277 17.61 25.61 10.55
CA VAL A 277 17.38 25.65 9.10
C VAL A 277 16.13 24.85 8.73
N ALA A 278 15.94 23.68 9.32
CA ALA A 278 14.72 22.87 9.13
C ALA A 278 13.45 23.63 9.55
N CYS A 279 13.50 24.38 10.66
CA CYS A 279 12.37 25.22 11.07
C CYS A 279 12.13 26.35 10.08
N GLN A 280 13.19 27.02 9.60
CA GLN A 280 13.08 28.12 8.66
C GLN A 280 12.46 27.68 7.32
N ALA A 281 12.87 26.53 6.80
CA ALA A 281 12.32 25.98 5.56
C ALA A 281 10.81 25.69 5.65
N ILE A 282 10.33 25.18 6.80
CA ILE A 282 8.92 24.83 6.97
C ILE A 282 8.05 26.05 7.28
N GLU A 283 8.52 26.98 8.11
CA GLU A 283 7.73 28.11 8.60
C GLU A 283 7.72 29.29 7.62
N PHE A 284 8.83 29.51 6.91
CA PHE A 284 9.03 30.66 6.03
C PHE A 284 9.22 30.30 4.56
N ASP A 285 9.01 29.03 4.18
CA ASP A 285 9.18 28.53 2.81
C ASP A 285 10.59 28.80 2.24
N GLY A 286 11.59 28.73 3.13
CA GLY A 286 13.00 28.94 2.77
C GLY A 286 13.56 27.77 1.95
N ILE A 287 14.34 28.09 0.92
CA ILE A 287 15.07 27.10 0.11
C ILE A 287 16.44 26.85 0.74
N ILE A 288 16.66 25.60 1.14
CA ILE A 288 17.91 25.08 1.69
C ILE A 288 18.95 24.98 0.57
N GLN A 289 20.13 25.54 0.81
CA GLN A 289 21.26 25.51 -0.12
C GLN A 289 22.24 24.38 0.21
N GLU A 290 23.28 24.22 -0.62
CA GLU A 290 24.25 23.14 -0.50
C GLU A 290 25.08 23.22 0.79
N GLU A 291 25.32 24.42 1.31
CA GLU A 291 26.18 24.66 2.47
C GLU A 291 25.53 24.23 3.78
N ASP A 292 24.20 24.16 3.79
CA ASP A 292 23.41 23.83 4.98
C ASP A 292 23.24 22.31 5.18
N ILE A 293 23.69 21.49 4.22
CA ILE A 293 23.47 20.04 4.21
C ILE A 293 24.63 19.28 4.84
N GLU A 294 24.29 18.34 5.72
CA GLU A 294 25.23 17.36 6.24
C GLU A 294 25.51 16.26 5.20
N CYS A 295 26.63 16.42 4.51
CA CYS A 295 27.07 15.49 3.46
C CYS A 295 27.69 14.19 3.99
N ARG A 296 27.86 14.01 5.31
CA ARG A 296 28.46 12.78 5.87
C ARG A 296 27.41 11.68 6.10
N PRO A 297 27.52 10.53 5.40
CA PRO A 297 26.56 9.42 5.56
C PRO A 297 26.48 8.86 6.99
N GLU A 298 27.57 8.98 7.76
CA GLU A 298 27.72 8.49 9.14
C GLU A 298 26.88 9.28 10.14
N LYS A 299 26.65 10.57 9.88
CA LYS A 299 25.88 11.44 10.78
C LYS A 299 24.38 11.37 10.55
N ILE A 300 23.97 11.02 9.34
CA ILE A 300 22.56 10.82 9.02
C ILE A 300 22.09 9.56 9.77
N PRO A 301 20.95 9.56 10.46
CA PRO A 301 20.43 8.37 11.12
C PRO A 301 20.03 7.29 10.11
N ALA A 302 20.22 6.02 10.47
CA ALA A 302 19.79 4.89 9.64
C ALA A 302 18.26 4.86 9.40
N SER A 303 17.50 5.58 10.23
CA SER A 303 16.07 5.86 10.07
C SER A 303 15.70 6.45 8.73
N ALA A 304 16.61 7.15 8.05
CA ALA A 304 16.39 7.68 6.71
C ALA A 304 16.14 6.58 5.65
N LEU A 305 16.54 5.33 5.93
CA LEU A 305 16.33 4.17 5.05
C LEU A 305 15.06 3.37 5.37
N ASP A 306 14.21 3.83 6.30
CA ASP A 306 12.99 3.13 6.68
C ASP A 306 11.93 3.18 5.56
N GLU A 307 11.19 2.08 5.37
CA GLU A 307 10.18 1.97 4.29
C GLU A 307 9.02 2.95 4.46
N ASN A 308 8.78 3.42 5.68
CA ASN A 308 7.73 4.37 5.98
C ASN A 308 8.14 5.84 5.73
N VAL A 309 9.39 6.07 5.35
CA VAL A 309 9.94 7.41 5.12
C VAL A 309 9.89 7.72 3.63
N ASP A 310 9.16 8.78 3.29
CA ASP A 310 9.15 9.35 1.94
C ASP A 310 10.08 10.57 1.89
N ILE A 311 11.29 10.37 1.40
CA ILE A 311 12.30 11.44 1.27
C ILE A 311 11.90 12.42 0.16
N CYS A 312 11.19 11.98 -0.88
CA CYS A 312 10.77 12.86 -1.97
C CYS A 312 9.81 13.95 -1.47
N SER A 313 9.09 13.72 -0.37
CA SER A 313 8.21 14.73 0.25
C SER A 313 8.93 16.02 0.67
N ILE A 314 10.23 15.94 1.02
CA ILE A 314 11.02 17.10 1.43
C ILE A 314 11.74 17.78 0.26
N ARG A 315 11.69 17.24 -0.97
CA ARG A 315 12.34 17.78 -2.18
C ARG A 315 12.09 19.27 -2.41
N LYS A 316 10.87 19.71 -2.10
CA LYS A 316 10.41 21.10 -2.27
C LYS A 316 11.19 22.13 -1.44
N TYR A 317 11.86 21.69 -0.37
CA TYR A 317 12.64 22.55 0.52
C TYR A 317 14.09 22.75 0.09
N PHE A 318 14.56 22.05 -0.95
CA PHE A 318 15.96 22.08 -1.37
C PHE A 318 16.13 22.75 -2.72
N SER A 319 17.24 23.47 -2.89
CA SER A 319 17.74 23.83 -4.21
C SER A 319 18.09 22.56 -5.01
N TYR A 320 18.29 22.71 -6.31
CA TYR A 320 18.59 21.56 -7.17
C TYR A 320 19.90 20.88 -6.76
N ASP A 321 20.96 21.66 -6.57
CA ASP A 321 22.29 21.16 -6.19
C ASP A 321 22.28 20.54 -4.78
N ALA A 322 21.59 21.20 -3.85
CA ALA A 322 21.34 20.71 -2.51
C ALA A 322 20.65 19.32 -2.51
N TRP A 323 19.65 19.12 -3.38
CA TRP A 323 18.97 17.84 -3.49
C TRP A 323 19.87 16.73 -4.05
N LEU A 324 20.71 17.04 -5.05
CA LEU A 324 21.66 16.06 -5.59
C LEU A 324 22.62 15.55 -4.51
N LEU A 325 23.04 16.40 -3.57
CA LEU A 325 23.84 15.99 -2.42
C LEU A 325 23.06 15.03 -1.53
N VAL A 326 21.79 15.34 -1.20
CA VAL A 326 20.93 14.44 -0.41
C VAL A 326 20.80 13.06 -1.08
N GLU A 327 20.54 13.01 -2.38
CA GLU A 327 20.45 11.75 -3.13
C GLU A 327 21.77 10.97 -3.12
N GLY A 328 22.89 11.67 -3.35
CA GLY A 328 24.23 11.10 -3.31
C GLY A 328 24.56 10.48 -1.95
N VAL A 329 24.26 11.20 -0.87
CA VAL A 329 24.51 10.73 0.50
C VAL A 329 23.61 9.55 0.86
N MET A 330 22.34 9.56 0.44
CA MET A 330 21.43 8.44 0.63
C MET A 330 21.89 7.20 -0.13
N LYS A 331 22.43 7.36 -1.35
CA LYS A 331 23.03 6.26 -2.12
C LYS A 331 24.22 5.65 -1.40
N GLN A 332 25.18 6.47 -0.94
CA GLN A 332 26.34 6.00 -0.18
C GLN A 332 25.93 5.31 1.13
N LYS A 333 24.92 5.84 1.83
CA LYS A 333 24.41 5.25 3.06
C LYS A 333 23.79 3.87 2.82
N LYS A 334 23.07 3.71 1.70
CA LYS A 334 22.47 2.44 1.28
C LYS A 334 23.52 1.37 0.95
N GLU A 335 24.72 1.76 0.53
CA GLU A 335 25.82 0.84 0.27
C GLU A 335 26.51 0.39 1.57
N LYS A 336 26.77 1.31 2.51
CA LYS A 336 27.50 1.01 3.76
C LYS A 336 26.63 0.35 4.85
N MET A 337 25.32 0.60 4.88
CA MET A 337 24.32 -0.02 5.76
C MET A 337 24.76 -0.24 7.22
N VAL A 338 25.27 0.81 7.86
CA VAL A 338 25.61 0.77 9.29
C VAL A 338 24.42 1.28 10.10
N TRP A 339 23.92 0.45 11.01
CA TRP A 339 22.89 0.83 11.97
C TRP A 339 23.54 1.22 13.28
N LEU A 340 23.39 2.48 13.69
CA LEU A 340 23.98 3.03 14.90
C LEU A 340 22.91 3.33 15.94
N CYS A 341 23.26 3.11 17.21
CA CYS A 341 22.43 3.52 18.32
C CYS A 341 22.42 5.04 18.48
N ALA A 342 21.24 5.65 18.52
CA ALA A 342 21.09 7.10 18.71
C ALA A 342 21.48 7.63 20.12
N VAL A 343 21.91 6.75 21.04
CA VAL A 343 22.41 7.12 22.38
C VAL A 343 23.93 6.99 22.46
N CYS A 344 24.47 5.82 22.13
CA CYS A 344 25.90 5.54 22.29
C CYS A 344 26.72 5.62 20.98
N GLN A 345 26.06 5.78 19.83
CA GLN A 345 26.67 5.83 18.49
C GLN A 345 27.49 4.59 18.11
N LYS A 346 27.28 3.46 18.80
CA LYS A 346 27.85 2.16 18.44
C LYS A 346 26.92 1.39 17.52
N ASP A 347 27.47 0.41 16.82
CA ASP A 347 26.74 -0.49 15.94
C ASP A 347 25.72 -1.35 16.69
N LEU A 348 24.63 -1.71 15.99
CA LEU A 348 23.54 -2.50 16.54
C LEU A 348 23.63 -4.00 16.23
N ASN A 349 24.71 -4.45 15.58
CA ASN A 349 24.79 -5.83 15.08
C ASN A 349 24.97 -6.88 16.19
N SER A 350 25.60 -6.53 17.31
CA SER A 350 25.92 -7.48 18.38
C SER A 350 24.87 -7.57 19.49
N ASP A 351 24.05 -6.53 19.65
CA ASP A 351 23.22 -6.31 20.84
C ASP A 351 21.74 -6.19 20.49
N GLU A 352 20.86 -6.62 21.40
CA GLU A 352 19.42 -6.44 21.25
C GLU A 352 19.07 -4.95 21.08
N SER A 353 18.33 -4.64 20.02
CA SER A 353 18.01 -3.27 19.64
C SER A 353 16.53 -3.09 19.30
N ILE A 354 16.03 -1.86 19.48
CA ILE A 354 14.64 -1.48 19.25
C ILE A 354 14.58 -0.13 18.54
N ALA A 355 13.69 -0.01 17.57
CA ALA A 355 13.37 1.25 16.91
C ALA A 355 12.22 1.97 17.63
N CYS A 356 12.33 3.29 17.74
CA CYS A 356 11.22 4.12 18.23
C CYS A 356 10.17 4.31 17.14
N ASP A 357 8.91 3.98 17.42
CA ASP A 357 7.81 4.13 16.46
C ASP A 357 7.49 5.59 16.11
N SER A 358 7.99 6.58 16.86
CA SER A 358 7.70 8.00 16.62
C SER A 358 8.81 8.73 15.85
N CYS A 359 10.07 8.56 16.24
CA CYS A 359 11.21 9.22 15.56
C CYS A 359 12.01 8.27 14.66
N LEU A 360 11.68 6.99 14.62
CA LEU A 360 12.33 5.94 13.84
C LEU A 360 13.81 5.69 14.18
N LEU A 361 14.35 6.36 15.21
CA LEU A 361 15.72 6.15 15.69
C LEU A 361 15.85 4.80 16.37
N TRP A 362 16.99 4.15 16.16
CA TRP A 362 17.31 2.87 16.76
C TRP A 362 18.12 3.01 18.04
N HIS A 363 17.87 2.10 18.97
CA HIS A 363 18.44 2.13 20.32
C HIS A 363 18.82 0.72 20.78
N HIS A 364 19.96 0.56 21.46
CA HIS A 364 20.22 -0.66 22.21
C HIS A 364 19.27 -0.76 23.41
N PHE A 365 18.88 -1.98 23.75
CA PHE A 365 18.08 -2.28 24.94
C PHE A 365 18.70 -1.70 26.21
N THR A 366 20.02 -1.86 26.37
CA THR A 366 20.80 -1.31 27.49
C THR A 366 20.75 0.22 27.54
N CYS A 367 20.88 0.88 26.39
CA CYS A 367 20.85 2.33 26.27
C CYS A 367 19.49 2.96 26.62
N VAL A 368 18.39 2.21 26.47
CA VAL A 368 17.03 2.68 26.80
C VAL A 368 16.40 1.93 27.98
N SER A 369 17.20 1.17 28.73
CA SER A 369 16.75 0.41 29.91
C SER A 369 15.59 -0.55 29.63
N VAL A 370 15.52 -1.09 28.41
CA VAL A 370 14.57 -2.13 28.02
C VAL A 370 15.23 -3.47 28.32
N LYS A 371 14.60 -4.30 29.17
CA LYS A 371 15.18 -5.60 29.57
C LYS A 371 14.82 -6.74 28.62
N LYS A 372 13.68 -6.61 27.92
CA LYS A 372 13.11 -7.59 27.00
C LYS A 372 12.29 -6.86 25.96
N GLN A 373 12.12 -7.47 24.80
CA GLN A 373 11.27 -6.92 23.74
C GLN A 373 9.87 -6.59 24.28
N PRO A 374 9.40 -5.34 24.13
CA PRO A 374 8.06 -4.95 24.56
C PRO A 374 6.99 -5.77 23.82
N LYS A 375 5.97 -6.23 24.56
CA LYS A 375 4.81 -6.93 23.97
C LYS A 375 3.82 -5.98 23.26
N ALA A 376 3.95 -4.68 23.52
CA ALA A 376 3.11 -3.68 22.89
C ALA A 376 3.47 -3.54 21.40
N LYS A 377 2.46 -3.27 20.55
CA LYS A 377 2.64 -3.09 19.10
C LYS A 377 3.53 -1.88 18.75
N ALA A 378 3.63 -0.90 19.65
CA ALA A 378 4.45 0.28 19.48
C ALA A 378 5.27 0.57 20.74
N TRP A 379 6.49 1.03 20.55
CA TRP A 379 7.42 1.48 21.57
C TRP A 379 7.96 2.88 21.23
N PHE A 380 8.09 3.72 22.25
CA PHE A 380 8.54 5.10 22.08
C PHE A 380 9.72 5.40 22.98
N CYS A 381 10.71 6.09 22.45
CA CYS A 381 11.87 6.51 23.24
C CYS A 381 11.51 7.64 24.20
N ARG A 382 12.35 7.82 25.24
CA ARG A 382 12.16 8.88 26.25
C ARG A 382 12.08 10.28 25.64
N LYS A 383 12.84 10.56 24.57
CA LYS A 383 12.80 11.85 23.86
C LYS A 383 11.39 12.12 23.31
N CYS A 384 10.78 11.16 22.61
CA CYS A 384 9.43 11.30 22.06
C CYS A 384 8.37 11.45 23.15
N HIS A 385 8.51 10.74 24.28
CA HIS A 385 7.64 10.94 25.44
C HIS A 385 7.74 12.36 26.02
N LEU A 386 8.95 12.90 26.15
CA LEU A 386 9.15 14.27 26.65
C LEU A 386 8.63 15.33 25.68
N SER A 387 8.83 15.15 24.37
CA SER A 387 8.32 16.07 23.35
C SER A 387 6.78 16.13 23.33
N ALA A 388 6.11 14.98 23.49
CA ALA A 388 4.65 14.93 23.60
C ALA A 388 4.14 15.66 24.85
N ALA A 389 4.85 15.52 25.99
CA ALA A 389 4.51 16.22 27.23
C ALA A 389 4.68 17.74 27.12
N LYS A 390 5.76 18.22 26.47
CA LYS A 390 6.00 19.66 26.24
C LYS A 390 4.93 20.30 25.36
N ALA A 391 4.48 19.60 24.31
CA ALA A 391 3.43 20.10 23.44
C ALA A 391 2.12 20.36 24.20
N CYS A 392 1.82 19.60 25.26
CA CYS A 392 0.61 19.77 26.07
C CYS A 392 0.64 20.97 27.01
N ASN A 393 1.82 21.32 27.51
CA ASN A 393 1.96 22.43 28.44
C ASN A 393 1.89 23.79 27.74
N ASN A 394 2.08 23.81 26.42
CA ASN A 394 1.97 25.01 25.57
C ASN A 394 0.63 25.08 24.78
N SER A 395 -0.36 24.24 25.10
CA SER A 395 -1.67 24.17 24.42
C SER A 395 -2.78 24.89 25.18
#